data_AF-A0A7J9RS41-F1
#
_entry.id   AF-A0A7J9RS41-F1
#
_cell.length_a   1.000
_cell.length_b   1.000
_cell.length_c   1.000
_cell.angle_alpha   90.00
_cell.angle_beta   90.00
_cell.angle_gamma   90.00
#
_symmetry.space_group_name_H-M   'P 1'
#
loop_
_entity.id
_entity.type
_entity.pdbx_description
1 polymer ?
#
loop_
_entity_poly.entity_id
_entity_poly.type
_entity_poly.pdbx_seq_one_letter_code
_entity_poly.pdbx_strand_id
1 'polypeptide(L)'
;MNKVAIVGIIFALFTVGWILGTGQWAYGNVVGPLFNNSKLPKLNVTYITAYNTPQGLCLIMNITDIDGPDAYPASAPLMEISNGTWHIFLNSSQIANDTVKIIQAPWNANKKDSVNWYSGFIVVLGSEGQFHLLIKGLHLSPGKYEVKLYTPAISSSRQAIAYFTISS
;
A
#
# COMPACT_ATOMS: atom_id res chain seq x y z
N MET A 1 44.22 -42.26 -14.18
CA MET A 1 43.05 -41.80 -13.38
C MET A 1 41.88 -42.75 -13.64
N ASN A 2 41.25 -43.31 -12.61
CA ASN A 2 40.16 -44.28 -12.79
C ASN A 2 38.92 -43.61 -13.42
N LYS A 3 38.13 -44.32 -14.24
CA LYS A 3 36.92 -43.81 -14.91
C LYS A 3 35.95 -43.15 -13.91
N VAL A 4 35.85 -43.70 -12.71
CA VAL A 4 35.04 -43.14 -11.61
C VAL A 4 35.50 -41.74 -11.20
N ALA A 5 36.81 -41.52 -11.11
CA ALA A 5 37.37 -40.21 -10.75
C ALA A 5 37.16 -39.16 -11.87
N ILE A 6 37.25 -39.58 -13.13
CA ILE A 6 36.96 -38.71 -14.29
C ILE A 6 35.49 -38.26 -14.25
N VAL A 7 34.56 -39.19 -14.04
CA VAL A 7 33.12 -38.89 -13.95
C VAL A 7 32.82 -37.97 -12.76
N GLY A 8 33.44 -38.21 -11.60
CA GLY A 8 33.27 -37.38 -10.41
C GLY A 8 33.71 -35.93 -10.62
N ILE A 9 34.85 -35.72 -11.30
CA ILE A 9 35.35 -34.36 -11.61
C ILE A 9 34.40 -33.63 -12.56
N ILE A 10 33.91 -34.31 -13.61
CA ILE A 10 32.98 -33.71 -14.57
C ILE A 10 31.67 -33.31 -13.88
N PHE A 11 31.13 -34.17 -13.02
CA PHE A 11 29.90 -33.89 -12.30
C PHE A 11 30.07 -32.73 -11.30
N ALA A 12 31.21 -32.65 -10.62
CA ALA A 12 31.52 -31.56 -9.71
C ALA A 12 31.60 -30.20 -10.44
N LEU A 13 32.28 -30.15 -11.59
CA LEU A 13 32.38 -28.94 -12.41
C LEU A 13 31.01 -28.49 -12.93
N PHE A 14 30.16 -29.43 -13.36
CA PHE A 14 28.79 -29.14 -13.76
C PHE A 14 27.97 -28.56 -12.61
N THR A 15 28.06 -29.17 -11.43
CA THR A 15 27.32 -28.71 -10.24
C THR A 15 27.74 -27.31 -9.83
N VAL A 16 29.05 -27.03 -9.79
CA VAL A 16 29.58 -25.69 -9.48
C VAL A 16 29.13 -24.66 -10.52
N GLY A 17 29.24 -24.98 -11.81
CA GLY A 17 28.77 -24.11 -12.88
C GLY A 17 27.26 -23.83 -12.81
N TRP A 18 26.46 -24.84 -12.47
CA TRP A 18 25.03 -24.70 -12.30
C TRP A 18 24.65 -23.82 -11.10
N ILE A 19 25.27 -24.01 -9.94
CA ILE A 19 25.00 -23.20 -8.74
C ILE A 19 25.39 -21.74 -8.97
N LEU A 20 26.56 -21.49 -9.58
CA LEU A 20 27.00 -20.12 -9.88
C LEU A 20 26.09 -19.48 -10.93
N GLY A 21 25.73 -20.20 -12.00
CA GLY A 21 24.84 -19.70 -13.04
C GLY A 21 23.43 -19.39 -12.53
N THR A 22 22.82 -20.31 -11.78
CA THR A 22 21.49 -20.12 -11.18
C THR A 22 21.50 -19.03 -10.11
N GLY A 23 22.58 -18.90 -9.34
CA GLY A 23 22.78 -17.78 -8.41
C GLY A 23 22.81 -16.44 -9.13
N GLN A 24 23.64 -16.29 -10.17
CA GLN A 24 23.69 -15.04 -10.96
C GLN A 24 22.34 -14.71 -11.62
N TRP A 25 21.56 -15.73 -12.03
CA TRP A 25 20.22 -15.55 -12.55
C TRP A 25 19.23 -15.08 -11.46
N ALA A 26 19.25 -15.72 -10.28
CA ALA A 26 18.40 -15.35 -9.14
C ALA A 26 18.72 -13.95 -8.58
N TYR A 27 19.94 -13.46 -8.75
CA TYR A 27 20.30 -12.08 -8.37
C TYR A 27 20.07 -11.05 -9.48
N GLY A 28 19.58 -11.46 -10.66
CA GLY A 28 19.30 -10.54 -11.77
C GLY A 28 20.56 -9.97 -12.45
N ASN A 29 21.73 -10.58 -12.25
CA ASN A 29 22.98 -10.08 -12.83
C ASN A 29 23.14 -10.45 -14.32
N VAL A 30 22.44 -11.48 -14.82
CA VAL A 30 22.58 -12.00 -16.19
C VAL A 30 21.57 -11.41 -17.17
N VAL A 31 20.34 -11.17 -16.72
CA VAL A 31 19.21 -10.76 -17.57
C VAL A 31 18.67 -9.37 -17.23
N GLY A 32 19.42 -8.60 -16.41
CA GLY A 32 18.92 -7.40 -15.77
C GLY A 32 18.10 -7.71 -14.52
N PRO A 33 17.68 -6.68 -13.75
CA PRO A 33 16.88 -6.87 -12.55
C PRO A 33 15.74 -7.84 -12.89
N LEU A 34 15.66 -8.94 -12.12
CA LEU A 34 14.63 -9.96 -12.30
C LEU A 34 13.31 -9.24 -12.61
N PHE A 35 12.66 -9.60 -13.73
CA PHE A 35 11.33 -9.11 -14.05
C PHE A 35 10.46 -9.33 -12.83
N ASN A 36 10.23 -8.27 -12.07
CA ASN A 36 9.45 -8.35 -10.86
C ASN A 36 8.00 -8.42 -11.30
N ASN A 37 7.55 -9.63 -11.61
CA ASN A 37 6.14 -9.94 -11.84
C ASN A 37 5.33 -9.87 -10.53
N SER A 38 5.96 -9.52 -9.40
CA SER A 38 5.21 -9.23 -8.17
C SER A 38 4.29 -8.06 -8.44
N LYS A 39 3.00 -8.31 -8.27
CA LYS A 39 1.95 -7.32 -8.43
C LYS A 39 2.27 -6.11 -7.55
N LEU A 40 2.17 -4.91 -8.14
CA LEU A 40 2.40 -3.67 -7.41
C LEU A 40 1.18 -3.36 -6.53
N PRO A 41 1.38 -2.96 -5.27
CA PRO A 41 0.27 -2.67 -4.35
C PRO A 41 -0.70 -1.65 -4.94
N LYS A 42 -1.98 -1.88 -4.74
CA LYS A 42 -3.02 -0.96 -5.21
C LYS A 42 -4.12 -0.88 -4.17
N LEU A 43 -4.14 0.23 -3.45
CA LEU A 43 -5.26 0.56 -2.60
C LEU A 43 -6.46 0.98 -3.44
N ASN A 44 -7.65 0.71 -2.92
CA ASN A 44 -8.91 1.20 -3.43
C ASN A 44 -9.74 1.71 -2.25
N VAL A 45 -10.43 2.83 -2.46
CA VAL A 45 -11.37 3.38 -1.48
C VAL A 45 -12.77 3.00 -1.93
N THR A 46 -13.39 2.02 -1.28
CA THR A 46 -14.70 1.47 -1.66
C THR A 46 -15.86 2.32 -1.17
N TYR A 47 -15.64 3.06 -0.09
CA TYR A 47 -16.61 3.96 0.50
C TYR A 47 -15.91 5.15 1.15
N ILE A 48 -16.50 6.32 1.03
CA ILE A 48 -16.03 7.54 1.69
C ILE A 48 -17.22 8.41 2.07
N THR A 49 -17.17 8.97 3.27
CA THR A 49 -18.06 10.06 3.69
C THR A 49 -17.31 11.00 4.60
N ALA A 50 -17.72 12.27 4.61
CA ALA A 50 -17.13 13.25 5.51
C ALA A 50 -18.19 14.25 5.97
N TYR A 51 -18.00 14.77 7.17
CA TYR A 51 -18.86 15.81 7.73
C TYR A 51 -18.06 16.67 8.71
N ASN A 52 -18.42 17.94 8.80
CA ASN A 52 -17.84 18.84 9.77
C ASN A 52 -18.40 18.56 11.17
N THR A 53 -17.52 18.57 12.16
CA THR A 53 -17.86 18.51 13.59
C THR A 53 -17.38 19.78 14.28
N PRO A 54 -17.78 20.08 15.53
CA PRO A 54 -17.23 21.22 16.26
C PRO A 54 -15.69 21.19 16.41
N GLN A 55 -15.06 20.01 16.41
CA GLN A 55 -13.60 19.88 16.56
C GLN A 55 -12.83 19.95 15.23
N GLY A 56 -13.50 19.74 14.09
CA GLY A 56 -12.88 19.66 12.77
C GLY A 56 -13.60 18.68 11.84
N LEU A 57 -12.92 18.26 10.78
CA LEU A 57 -13.48 17.39 9.75
C LEU A 57 -13.42 15.93 10.20
N CYS A 58 -14.56 15.26 10.25
CA CYS A 58 -14.60 13.81 10.38
C CYS A 58 -14.66 13.18 9.00
N LEU A 59 -13.72 12.28 8.72
CA LEU A 59 -13.58 11.55 7.47
C LEU A 59 -13.63 10.05 7.75
N ILE A 60 -14.57 9.35 7.11
CA ILE A 60 -14.73 7.90 7.24
C ILE A 60 -14.48 7.28 5.88
N MET A 61 -13.50 6.39 5.80
CA MET A 61 -13.10 5.73 4.55
C MET A 61 -13.02 4.23 4.74
N ASN A 62 -13.57 3.46 3.80
CA ASN A 62 -13.26 2.05 3.66
C ASN A 62 -12.15 1.89 2.63
N ILE A 63 -11.04 1.30 3.05
CA ILE A 63 -9.86 1.08 2.21
C ILE A 63 -9.60 -0.43 2.12
N THR A 64 -9.35 -0.90 0.90
CA THR A 64 -8.98 -2.29 0.61
C THR A 64 -7.78 -2.34 -0.31
N ASP A 65 -6.95 -3.37 -0.20
CA ASP A 65 -5.87 -3.66 -1.13
C ASP A 65 -6.34 -4.69 -2.17
N ILE A 66 -6.30 -4.31 -3.46
CA ILE A 66 -6.81 -5.13 -4.57
C ILE A 66 -5.70 -5.78 -5.41
N ASP A 67 -4.44 -5.40 -5.24
CA ASP A 67 -3.35 -5.87 -6.10
C ASP A 67 -1.99 -5.98 -5.40
N GLY A 68 -1.92 -5.77 -4.07
CA GLY A 68 -0.67 -5.94 -3.33
C GLY A 68 -0.18 -7.39 -3.24
N PRO A 69 1.12 -7.58 -3.04
CA PRO A 69 1.67 -8.89 -2.75
C PRO A 69 1.19 -9.36 -1.38
N ASP A 70 0.75 -10.62 -1.23
CA ASP A 70 0.29 -11.15 0.07
C ASP A 70 1.39 -11.09 1.16
N ALA A 71 2.66 -11.01 0.74
CA ALA A 71 3.82 -10.89 1.62
C ALA A 71 4.00 -9.48 2.24
N TYR A 72 3.51 -8.41 1.61
CA TYR A 72 3.68 -7.04 2.09
C TYR A 72 2.39 -6.23 1.95
N PRO A 73 1.84 -5.70 3.05
CA PRO A 73 0.62 -4.90 2.99
C PRO A 73 0.84 -3.63 2.16
N ALA A 74 -0.18 -3.24 1.39
CA ALA A 74 -0.19 -1.95 0.73
C ALA A 74 -0.24 -0.82 1.78
N SER A 75 0.43 0.29 1.45
CA SER A 75 0.50 1.44 2.33
C SER A 75 0.18 2.75 1.62
N ALA A 76 -0.27 3.74 2.38
CA ALA A 76 -0.46 5.11 1.92
C ALA A 76 0.09 6.10 2.97
N PRO A 77 1.37 6.48 2.87
CA PRO A 77 1.99 7.45 3.78
C PRO A 77 1.60 8.90 3.51
N LEU A 78 0.89 9.19 2.42
CA LEU A 78 0.43 10.55 2.09
C LEU A 78 -1.00 10.48 1.57
N MET A 79 -1.84 11.39 2.08
CA MET A 79 -3.20 11.61 1.63
C MET A 79 -3.34 13.08 1.21
N GLU A 80 -4.05 13.31 0.11
CA GLU A 80 -4.43 14.64 -0.34
C GLU A 80 -5.95 14.77 -0.28
N ILE A 81 -6.43 15.89 0.23
CA ILE A 81 -7.84 16.30 0.12
C ILE A 81 -7.89 17.59 -0.70
N SER A 82 -8.71 17.66 -1.75
CA SER A 82 -8.73 18.83 -2.64
C SER A 82 -10.11 19.13 -3.25
N ASN A 83 -10.29 20.36 -3.74
CA ASN A 83 -11.48 20.79 -4.50
C ASN A 83 -11.13 21.66 -5.72
N GLY A 84 -10.19 21.23 -6.56
CA GLY A 84 -9.81 21.92 -7.80
C GLY A 84 -9.01 23.22 -7.61
N THR A 85 -9.36 24.07 -6.65
CA THR A 85 -8.64 25.32 -6.32
C THR A 85 -7.84 25.24 -5.02
N TRP A 86 -8.25 24.37 -4.09
CA TRP A 86 -7.60 24.19 -2.80
C TRP A 86 -7.21 22.73 -2.61
N HIS A 87 -6.10 22.50 -1.89
CA HIS A 87 -5.65 21.17 -1.49
C HIS A 87 -4.96 21.24 -0.12
N ILE A 88 -5.04 20.14 0.62
CA ILE A 88 -4.25 19.87 1.83
C ILE A 88 -3.63 18.49 1.72
N PHE A 89 -2.41 18.37 2.26
CA PHE A 89 -1.72 17.09 2.39
C PHE A 89 -1.65 16.67 3.85
N LEU A 90 -1.97 15.41 4.12
CA LEU A 90 -1.74 14.74 5.39
C LEU A 90 -0.68 13.66 5.18
N ASN A 91 0.46 13.83 5.84
CA ASN A 91 1.53 12.82 5.86
C ASN A 91 1.20 11.70 6.87
N SER A 92 2.07 10.68 6.94
CA SER A 92 1.87 9.50 7.78
C SER A 92 1.70 9.81 9.27
N SER A 93 2.38 10.82 9.80
CA SER A 93 2.24 11.20 11.21
C SER A 93 0.91 11.90 11.47
N GLN A 94 0.46 12.77 10.56
CA GLN A 94 -0.87 13.39 10.64
C GLN A 94 -1.98 12.34 10.50
N ILE A 95 -1.89 11.47 9.50
CA ILE A 95 -2.85 10.35 9.31
C ILE A 95 -2.97 9.53 10.59
N ALA A 96 -1.84 9.17 11.22
CA ALA A 96 -1.84 8.37 12.42
C ALA A 96 -2.37 9.09 13.67
N ASN A 97 -2.09 10.39 13.81
CA ASN A 97 -2.58 11.18 14.94
C ASN A 97 -4.07 11.53 14.80
N ASP A 98 -4.54 11.71 13.57
CA ASP A 98 -5.94 12.04 13.27
C ASP A 98 -6.83 10.79 13.22
N THR A 99 -6.27 9.58 13.03
CA THR A 99 -7.03 8.32 13.06
C THR A 99 -7.51 8.02 14.48
N VAL A 100 -8.82 8.10 14.69
CA VAL A 100 -9.46 7.87 16.00
C VAL A 100 -10.05 6.47 16.15
N LYS A 101 -10.38 5.80 15.04
CA LYS A 101 -10.97 4.45 15.07
C LYS A 101 -10.63 3.71 13.79
N ILE A 102 -10.36 2.42 13.93
CA ILE A 102 -10.22 1.48 12.82
C ILE A 102 -11.17 0.31 13.09
N ILE A 103 -12.09 0.05 12.16
CA ILE A 103 -13.02 -1.08 12.21
C ILE A 103 -12.59 -2.07 11.14
N GLN A 104 -12.25 -3.28 11.56
CA GLN A 104 -11.86 -4.37 10.66
C GLN A 104 -13.12 -5.01 10.06
N ALA A 105 -13.04 -5.46 8.81
CA ALA A 105 -14.10 -6.28 8.24
C ALA A 105 -14.29 -7.61 9.03
N PRO A 106 -15.53 -8.10 9.19
CA PRO A 106 -15.82 -9.29 9.99
C PRO A 106 -15.11 -10.58 9.51
N TRP A 107 -14.84 -10.67 8.21
CA TRP A 107 -14.14 -11.82 7.61
C TRP A 107 -12.62 -11.79 7.81
N ASN A 108 -12.09 -10.71 8.38
CA ASN A 108 -10.66 -10.45 8.51
C ASN A 108 -10.12 -10.90 9.88
N ALA A 109 -10.31 -12.18 10.24
CA ALA A 109 -10.03 -12.68 11.59
C ALA A 109 -8.54 -12.61 11.98
N ASN A 110 -7.62 -12.70 11.01
CA ASN A 110 -6.18 -12.81 11.24
C ASN A 110 -5.34 -11.68 10.62
N LYS A 111 -5.88 -10.90 9.68
CA LYS A 111 -5.18 -9.74 9.10
C LYS A 111 -5.72 -8.49 9.79
N LYS A 112 -4.83 -7.61 10.25
CA LYS A 112 -5.21 -6.39 10.96
C LYS A 112 -4.72 -5.18 10.19
N ASP A 113 -5.66 -4.46 9.60
CA ASP A 113 -5.40 -3.16 9.02
C ASP A 113 -5.04 -2.19 10.14
N SER A 114 -4.07 -1.31 9.89
CA SER A 114 -3.53 -0.44 10.93
C SER A 114 -3.08 0.89 10.35
N VAL A 115 -2.73 1.80 11.26
CA VAL A 115 -2.10 3.07 10.92
C VAL A 115 -0.87 3.25 11.79
N ASN A 116 0.21 3.76 11.21
CA ASN A 116 1.40 4.15 11.99
C ASN A 116 2.08 5.40 11.41
N TRP A 117 3.02 5.95 12.17
CA TRP A 117 3.68 7.22 11.87
C TRP A 117 4.63 7.17 10.66
N TYR A 118 4.93 5.98 10.15
CA TYR A 118 5.88 5.78 9.05
C TYR A 118 5.19 5.49 7.72
N SER A 119 4.25 4.54 7.72
CA SER A 119 3.56 4.04 6.53
C SER A 119 2.21 4.68 6.29
N GLY A 120 1.69 5.46 7.25
CA GLY A 120 0.32 5.97 7.20
C GLY A 120 -0.66 4.80 7.29
N PHE A 121 -1.58 4.68 6.33
CA PHE A 121 -2.48 3.53 6.24
C PHE A 121 -1.69 2.27 5.88
N ILE A 122 -2.01 1.16 6.54
CA ILE A 122 -1.48 -0.18 6.24
C ILE A 122 -2.68 -1.09 6.06
N VAL A 123 -2.86 -1.60 4.84
CA VAL A 123 -3.98 -2.46 4.46
C VAL A 123 -3.42 -3.75 3.90
N VAL A 124 -3.82 -4.88 4.47
CA VAL A 124 -3.32 -6.20 4.06
C VAL A 124 -4.07 -6.67 2.81
N LEU A 125 -3.42 -7.42 1.93
CA LEU A 125 -4.11 -7.98 0.76
C LEU A 125 -5.38 -8.75 1.16
N GLY A 126 -6.50 -8.44 0.50
CA GLY A 126 -7.77 -9.13 0.74
C GLY A 126 -8.48 -8.74 2.04
N SER A 127 -7.99 -7.73 2.76
CA SER A 127 -8.72 -7.09 3.86
C SER A 127 -9.54 -5.90 3.38
N GLU A 128 -10.47 -5.47 4.24
CA GLU A 128 -11.11 -4.16 4.16
C GLU A 128 -11.15 -3.55 5.57
N GLY A 129 -10.56 -2.36 5.69
CA GLY A 129 -10.51 -1.60 6.92
C GLY A 129 -11.31 -0.31 6.78
N GLN A 130 -12.18 -0.02 7.74
CA GLN A 130 -12.85 1.27 7.84
C GLN A 130 -12.09 2.18 8.81
N PHE A 131 -11.50 3.24 8.27
CA PHE A 131 -10.69 4.22 8.98
C PHE A 131 -11.51 5.49 9.25
N HIS A 132 -11.55 5.89 10.51
CA HIS A 132 -12.21 7.12 10.95
C HIS A 132 -11.12 8.10 11.36
N LEU A 133 -11.05 9.23 10.66
CA LEU A 133 -10.12 10.32 10.94
C LEU A 133 -10.90 11.53 11.46
N LEU A 134 -10.32 12.21 12.44
CA LEU A 134 -10.77 13.52 12.93
C LEU A 134 -9.64 14.52 12.73
N ILE A 135 -9.70 15.26 11.62
CA ILE A 135 -8.70 16.26 11.25
C ILE A 135 -9.03 17.56 11.99
N LYS A 136 -8.36 17.76 13.13
CA LYS A 136 -8.67 18.85 14.05
C LYS A 136 -8.40 20.21 13.41
N GLY A 137 -9.32 21.15 13.60
CA GLY A 137 -9.20 22.53 13.10
C GLY A 137 -9.40 22.71 11.61
N LEU A 138 -9.71 21.64 10.86
CA LEU A 138 -10.10 21.73 9.46
C LEU A 138 -11.62 21.73 9.34
N HIS A 139 -12.18 22.75 8.70
CA HIS A 139 -13.60 22.81 8.32
C HIS A 139 -13.70 23.09 6.84
N LEU A 140 -14.45 22.26 6.13
CA LEU A 140 -14.64 22.39 4.70
C LEU A 140 -15.98 23.08 4.41
N SER A 141 -16.00 24.01 3.46
CA SER A 141 -17.24 24.57 2.94
C SER A 141 -18.09 23.49 2.26
N PRO A 142 -19.42 23.66 2.16
CA PRO A 142 -20.26 22.77 1.36
C PRO A 142 -19.74 22.66 -0.08
N GLY A 143 -19.66 21.43 -0.60
CA GLY A 143 -19.08 21.17 -1.93
C GLY A 143 -18.55 19.76 -2.10
N LYS A 144 -18.08 19.47 -3.31
CA LYS A 144 -17.47 18.18 -3.68
C LYS A 144 -15.96 18.25 -3.53
N TYR A 145 -15.39 17.24 -2.90
CA TYR A 145 -13.97 17.09 -2.63
C TYR A 145 -13.46 15.75 -3.15
N GLU A 146 -12.18 15.72 -3.52
CA GLU A 146 -11.42 14.53 -3.86
C GLU A 146 -10.53 14.14 -2.68
N VAL A 147 -10.45 12.84 -2.39
CA VAL A 147 -9.35 12.25 -1.60
C VAL A 147 -8.49 11.40 -2.51
N LYS A 148 -7.19 11.63 -2.47
CA LYS A 148 -6.19 10.80 -3.13
C LYS A 148 -5.24 10.19 -2.11
N LEU A 149 -5.08 8.87 -2.13
CA LEU A 149 -4.11 8.15 -1.31
C LEU A 149 -2.90 7.81 -2.18
N TYR A 150 -1.72 8.21 -1.71
CA TYR A 150 -0.46 7.99 -2.41
C TYR A 150 0.22 6.73 -1.87
N THR A 151 0.13 5.64 -2.63
CA THR A 151 0.91 4.42 -2.41
C THR A 151 2.30 4.55 -3.04
N PRO A 152 3.38 4.15 -2.34
CA PRO A 152 4.73 4.18 -2.88
C PRO A 152 4.93 3.22 -4.06
N ALA A 153 5.91 3.50 -4.91
CA ALA A 153 6.36 2.62 -5.99
C ALA A 153 5.29 2.27 -7.06
N ILE A 154 4.19 3.03 -7.14
CA ILE A 154 3.20 2.94 -8.22
C ILE A 154 3.07 4.26 -8.98
N SER A 155 2.59 4.18 -10.23
CA SER A 155 2.33 5.36 -11.04
C SER A 155 1.18 6.20 -10.47
N SER A 156 1.18 7.50 -10.76
CA SER A 156 0.11 8.43 -10.36
C SER A 156 -1.28 7.99 -10.82
N SER A 157 -1.38 7.31 -11.97
CA SER A 157 -2.61 6.76 -12.52
C SER A 157 -3.17 5.54 -11.75
N ARG A 158 -2.38 4.96 -10.83
CA ARG A 158 -2.78 3.80 -10.01
C ARG A 158 -3.14 4.18 -8.57
N GLN A 159 -3.03 5.47 -8.23
CA GLN A 159 -3.36 5.94 -6.88
C GLN A 159 -4.84 5.77 -6.57
N ALA A 160 -5.17 5.51 -5.31
CA ALA A 160 -6.57 5.38 -4.90
C ALA A 160 -7.19 6.77 -4.85
N ILE A 161 -8.30 6.96 -5.56
CA ILE A 161 -9.02 8.23 -5.64
C ILE A 161 -10.48 7.98 -5.28
N ALA A 162 -11.04 8.80 -4.40
CA ALA A 162 -12.46 8.80 -4.10
C ALA A 162 -12.98 10.22 -3.93
N TYR A 163 -14.31 10.37 -4.05
CA TYR A 163 -14.98 11.66 -3.96
C TYR A 163 -15.99 11.64 -2.84
N PHE A 164 -16.05 12.74 -2.08
CA PHE A 164 -17.06 12.94 -1.05
C PHE A 164 -17.67 14.34 -1.19
N THR A 165 -18.81 14.54 -0.54
CA THR A 165 -19.52 15.82 -0.52
C THR A 165 -19.72 16.26 0.91
N ILE A 166 -19.47 17.54 1.18
CA ILE A 166 -19.86 18.20 2.42
C ILE A 166 -21.23 18.82 2.20
N SER A 167 -22.22 18.33 2.95
CA SER A 167 -23.56 18.92 2.99
C SER A 167 -23.59 20.18 3.86
N SER A 168 -24.51 21.09 3.53
CA SER A 168 -24.86 22.27 4.32
C SER A 168 -25.53 21.90 5.64
#